data_AF-A0A344PJN3-F1
#
_entry.id   AF-A0A344PJN3-F1
#
_cell.length_a   1.000
_cell.length_b   1.000
_cell.length_c   1.000
_cell.angle_alpha   90.00
_cell.angle_beta   90.00
_cell.angle_gamma   90.00
#
_symmetry.space_group_name_H-M   'P 1'
#
loop_
_entity.id
_entity.type
_entity.pdbx_description
1 polymer ?
#
loop_
_entity_poly.entity_id
_entity_poly.type
_entity_poly.pdbx_seq_one_letter_code
_entity_poly.pdbx_strand_id
1 'polypeptide(L)'
;MNLDFGFLDDAGRLVLAGWDAEAGPLNLQVEDAEGKRQPVTVLARFARGDLGTEAALGILAVASPGSMPAALLAGDTRTVLDAEAIADGANALISACLDETFAALLRAIAMGQIGPLPADAVARLVDRTRATAAPLPAHYTRIAAAADKAMVAPGGHGFVLGWVLTDDAADAPLVGLVGDGTSLVPVAINTGSIERADLAGYGERYSLTGADGYQAVFRLPSANNRPAQLILLPRDGAHGFGLMTTPLVRAPGTVVTASLAAGLRGLPRDAARALLARLAPRPGRELAPLPQVTDTRAGSALLLIPDTEPRELRDIPRWLLPHLPPPVTVVPLSDALPAAAAAALRAALAEGRGDGTLTPPCAAADLPDLHLPPGTEVAAGSAAALFQLGLPPAAPNMAAALVHNPLGALSAETELRAADLAGLPFTLRLSSDLLGPALAALPRGLLSAEGSLAIAATSLAAAGRLEIATAATTEFWPGRYSGIAAARIDAALQAAP
;
A
#
# COMPACT_ATOMS: atom_id res chain seq x y z
N MET A 1 26.90 -20.55 -22.26
CA MET A 1 26.10 -20.61 -21.02
C MET A 1 25.86 -22.06 -20.60
N ASN A 2 26.32 -22.39 -19.39
CA ASN A 2 25.93 -23.58 -18.64
C ASN A 2 24.65 -23.25 -17.86
N LEU A 3 23.57 -23.97 -18.15
CA LEU A 3 22.27 -23.76 -17.52
C LEU A 3 22.18 -24.60 -16.24
N ASP A 4 21.89 -23.94 -15.12
CA ASP A 4 21.68 -24.60 -13.83
C ASP A 4 20.17 -24.85 -13.60
N PHE A 5 19.35 -23.84 -13.89
CA PHE A 5 17.90 -23.88 -13.65
C PHE A 5 17.12 -23.12 -14.71
N GLY A 6 15.89 -23.55 -14.99
CA GLY A 6 14.93 -22.82 -15.80
C GLY A 6 13.50 -23.03 -15.31
N PHE A 7 12.65 -22.01 -15.39
CA PHE A 7 11.23 -22.12 -15.03
C PHE A 7 10.38 -21.09 -15.79
N LEU A 8 9.05 -21.28 -15.83
CA LEU A 8 8.11 -20.28 -16.36
C LEU A 8 7.49 -19.46 -15.22
N ASP A 9 7.46 -18.13 -15.35
CA ASP A 9 6.63 -17.28 -14.49
C ASP A 9 5.14 -17.36 -14.89
N ASP A 10 4.24 -16.79 -14.08
CA ASP A 10 2.79 -16.79 -14.35
C ASP A 10 2.42 -16.01 -15.63
N ALA A 11 3.33 -15.20 -16.16
CA ALA A 11 3.17 -14.50 -17.43
C ALA A 11 3.68 -15.32 -18.63
N GLY A 12 4.12 -16.56 -18.42
CA GLY A 12 4.66 -17.44 -19.46
C GLY A 12 6.06 -17.05 -19.95
N ARG A 13 6.81 -16.26 -19.17
CA ARG A 13 8.21 -15.94 -19.47
C ARG A 13 9.11 -17.00 -18.87
N LEU A 14 10.05 -17.46 -19.69
CA LEU A 14 11.09 -18.39 -19.29
C LEU A 14 12.19 -17.63 -18.58
N VAL A 15 12.38 -17.92 -17.29
CA VAL A 15 13.49 -17.45 -16.47
C VAL A 15 14.59 -18.49 -16.48
N LEU A 16 15.82 -18.08 -16.74
CA LEU A 16 16.99 -18.93 -16.85
C LEU A 16 18.07 -18.46 -15.87
N ALA A 17 18.62 -19.39 -15.09
CA ALA A 17 19.74 -19.14 -14.21
C ALA A 17 20.88 -20.09 -14.54
N GLY A 18 22.10 -19.57 -14.59
CA GLY A 18 23.28 -20.35 -14.92
C GLY A 18 24.55 -19.52 -14.87
N TRP A 19 25.54 -19.92 -15.63
CA TRP A 19 26.82 -19.24 -15.70
C TRP A 19 27.49 -19.38 -17.06
N ASP A 20 28.51 -18.57 -17.30
CA ASP A 20 29.38 -18.69 -18.47
C ASP A 20 30.85 -18.61 -18.07
N ALA A 21 31.74 -19.18 -18.89
CA ALA A 21 33.17 -19.19 -18.64
C ALA A 21 33.81 -17.80 -18.80
N GLU A 22 33.15 -16.92 -19.56
CA GLU A 22 33.65 -15.57 -19.86
C GLU A 22 32.65 -14.48 -19.45
N ALA A 23 33.18 -13.37 -18.92
CA ALA A 23 32.40 -12.20 -18.49
C ALA A 23 31.88 -11.31 -19.67
N GLY A 24 32.07 -11.75 -20.92
CA GLY A 24 31.75 -10.99 -22.14
C GLY A 24 30.28 -11.05 -22.59
N PRO A 25 29.86 -10.20 -23.55
CA PRO A 25 28.48 -10.16 -24.03
C PRO A 25 28.02 -11.52 -24.56
N LEU A 26 26.81 -11.93 -24.19
CA LEU A 26 26.24 -13.22 -24.56
C LEU A 26 25.19 -13.07 -25.64
N ASN A 27 25.35 -13.80 -26.75
CA ASN A 27 24.32 -13.94 -27.77
C ASN A 27 23.47 -15.17 -27.45
N LEU A 28 22.54 -15.01 -26.51
CA LEU A 28 21.60 -16.06 -26.11
C LEU A 28 20.29 -15.91 -26.89
N GLN A 29 19.80 -17.03 -27.42
CA GLN A 29 18.50 -17.12 -28.10
C GLN A 29 17.73 -18.31 -27.58
N VAL A 30 16.40 -18.23 -27.59
CA VAL A 30 15.52 -19.38 -27.36
C VAL A 30 14.82 -19.69 -28.68
N GLU A 31 14.91 -20.95 -29.09
CA GLU A 31 14.25 -21.52 -30.25
C GLU A 31 13.01 -22.30 -29.78
N ASP A 32 11.84 -21.96 -30.29
CA ASP A 32 10.60 -22.64 -29.94
C ASP A 32 10.41 -23.95 -30.72
N ALA A 33 9.29 -24.65 -30.46
CA ALA A 33 9.00 -25.93 -31.12
C ALA A 33 8.81 -25.80 -32.65
N GLU A 34 8.50 -24.59 -33.14
CA GLU A 34 8.33 -24.25 -34.56
C GLU A 34 9.66 -23.79 -35.19
N GLY A 35 10.75 -23.72 -34.43
CA GLY A 35 12.06 -23.28 -34.88
C GLY A 35 12.24 -21.76 -34.92
N LYS A 36 11.29 -20.99 -34.39
CA LYS A 36 11.40 -19.53 -34.33
C LYS A 36 12.31 -19.14 -33.16
N ARG A 37 13.26 -18.25 -33.46
CA ARG A 37 14.25 -17.77 -32.49
C ARG A 37 13.85 -16.44 -31.89
N GLN A 38 13.96 -16.33 -30.58
CA GLN A 38 13.69 -15.12 -29.81
C GLN A 38 14.91 -14.74 -28.96
N PRO A 39 15.21 -13.44 -28.83
CA PRO A 39 16.35 -13.00 -28.03
C PRO A 39 16.11 -13.27 -26.54
N VAL A 40 17.17 -13.68 -25.85
CA VAL A 40 17.19 -13.78 -24.39
C VAL A 40 17.75 -12.47 -23.82
N THR A 41 17.06 -11.91 -22.84
CA THR A 41 17.49 -10.69 -22.14
C THR A 41 18.20 -11.06 -20.85
N VAL A 42 19.48 -10.73 -20.74
CA VAL A 42 20.23 -10.86 -19.48
C VAL A 42 19.78 -9.77 -18.51
N LEU A 43 19.21 -10.17 -17.38
CA LEU A 43 18.75 -9.26 -16.34
C LEU A 43 19.86 -8.87 -15.38
N ALA A 44 20.71 -9.83 -15.03
CA ALA A 44 21.79 -9.62 -14.08
C ALA A 44 23.00 -10.51 -14.41
N ARG A 45 24.18 -9.97 -14.13
CA ARG A 45 25.42 -10.74 -13.98
C ARG A 45 25.99 -10.54 -12.59
N PHE A 46 26.53 -11.60 -12.02
CA PHE A 46 27.02 -11.60 -10.65
C PHE A 46 28.23 -12.53 -10.47
N ALA A 47 29.03 -12.21 -9.46
CA ALA A 47 30.12 -13.06 -9.04
C ALA A 47 29.56 -14.34 -8.40
N ARG A 48 30.23 -15.46 -8.61
CA ARG A 48 29.82 -16.77 -8.11
C ARG A 48 30.86 -17.25 -7.12
N GLY A 49 30.50 -17.31 -5.84
CA GLY A 49 31.41 -17.74 -4.78
C GLY A 49 31.98 -19.14 -5.00
N ASP A 50 31.21 -20.06 -5.57
CA ASP A 50 31.63 -21.44 -5.84
C ASP A 50 32.70 -21.56 -6.94
N LEU A 51 32.81 -20.56 -7.82
CA LEU A 51 33.84 -20.50 -8.86
C LEU A 51 35.15 -19.84 -8.35
N GLY A 52 35.17 -19.33 -7.11
CA GLY A 52 36.35 -18.73 -6.51
C GLY A 52 36.87 -17.48 -7.23
N THR A 53 35.99 -16.77 -7.95
CA THR A 53 36.34 -15.60 -8.77
C THR A 53 35.37 -14.44 -8.54
N GLU A 54 35.89 -13.22 -8.58
CA GLU A 54 35.09 -11.99 -8.53
C GLU A 54 34.51 -11.62 -9.92
N ALA A 55 34.87 -12.37 -10.97
CA ALA A 55 34.33 -12.16 -12.31
C ALA A 55 32.82 -12.46 -12.36
N ALA A 56 32.08 -11.65 -13.13
CA ALA A 56 30.63 -11.72 -13.27
C ALA A 56 30.16 -12.89 -14.17
N LEU A 57 30.48 -14.11 -13.77
CA LEU A 57 30.24 -15.33 -14.53
C LEU A 57 28.81 -15.85 -14.36
N GLY A 58 28.17 -15.60 -13.21
CA GLY A 58 26.77 -15.95 -12.96
C GLY A 58 25.82 -15.07 -13.76
N ILE A 59 24.72 -15.66 -14.25
CA ILE A 59 23.75 -15.02 -15.14
C ILE A 59 22.33 -15.36 -14.68
N LEU A 60 21.48 -14.33 -14.62
CA LEU A 60 20.03 -14.46 -14.59
C LEU A 60 19.46 -13.79 -15.85
N ALA A 61 18.62 -14.51 -16.58
CA ALA A 61 18.09 -14.05 -17.86
C ALA A 61 16.62 -14.43 -18.05
N VAL A 62 15.94 -13.75 -18.96
CA VAL A 62 14.54 -14.00 -19.31
C VAL A 62 14.34 -14.09 -20.82
N ALA A 63 13.37 -14.90 -21.24
CA ALA A 63 12.94 -15.02 -22.62
C ALA A 63 11.43 -15.30 -22.71
N SER A 64 10.85 -15.03 -23.87
CA SER A 64 9.48 -15.44 -24.18
C SER A 64 9.56 -16.59 -25.18
N PRO A 65 9.46 -17.86 -24.77
CA PRO A 65 9.70 -18.98 -25.68
C PRO A 65 8.59 -19.14 -26.74
N GLY A 66 7.43 -18.49 -26.62
CA GLY A 66 6.30 -18.67 -27.54
C GLY A 66 5.55 -19.97 -27.28
N SER A 67 6.24 -21.11 -27.30
CA SER A 67 5.71 -22.43 -26.94
C SER A 67 6.77 -23.28 -26.24
N MET A 68 6.32 -24.28 -25.48
CA MET A 68 7.17 -25.35 -24.93
C MET A 68 6.90 -26.68 -25.64
N PRO A 69 7.89 -27.58 -25.79
CA PRO A 69 9.30 -27.43 -25.38
C PRO A 69 10.05 -26.40 -26.23
N ALA A 70 11.18 -25.91 -25.71
CA ALA A 70 12.04 -24.94 -26.38
C ALA A 70 13.51 -25.38 -26.31
N ALA A 71 14.42 -24.67 -26.97
CA ALA A 71 15.85 -24.89 -26.87
C ALA A 71 16.60 -23.58 -26.63
N LEU A 72 17.47 -23.55 -25.62
CA LEU A 72 18.41 -22.47 -25.41
C LEU A 72 19.60 -22.64 -26.37
N LEU A 73 19.88 -21.60 -27.15
CA LEU A 73 21.02 -21.50 -28.05
C LEU A 73 22.05 -20.54 -27.43
N ALA A 74 23.25 -21.05 -27.19
CA ALA A 74 24.39 -20.28 -26.69
C ALA A 74 25.60 -20.53 -27.60
N GLY A 75 25.75 -19.70 -28.64
CA GLY A 75 26.70 -19.97 -29.72
C GLY A 75 26.30 -21.24 -30.49
N ASP A 76 27.23 -22.20 -30.57
CA ASP A 76 27.01 -23.49 -31.24
C ASP A 76 26.34 -24.54 -30.32
N THR A 77 26.17 -24.22 -29.03
CA THR A 77 25.55 -25.14 -28.06
C THR A 77 24.03 -24.99 -28.07
N ARG A 78 23.33 -26.12 -28.23
CA ARG A 78 21.87 -26.22 -28.16
C ARG A 78 21.44 -27.08 -26.96
N THR A 79 20.79 -26.46 -25.98
CA THR A 79 20.28 -27.13 -24.78
C THR A 79 18.76 -27.22 -24.85
N VAL A 80 18.21 -28.43 -24.87
CA VAL A 80 16.75 -28.65 -24.90
C VAL A 80 16.15 -28.37 -23.53
N LEU A 81 15.06 -27.59 -23.52
CA LEU A 81 14.29 -27.20 -22.34
C LEU A 81 12.97 -27.99 -22.36
N ASP A 82 12.94 -29.03 -21.54
CA ASP A 82 11.78 -29.91 -21.40
C ASP A 82 10.66 -29.25 -20.57
N ALA A 83 9.41 -29.43 -20.97
CA ALA A 83 8.27 -28.79 -20.31
C ALA A 83 8.06 -29.28 -18.86
N GLU A 84 8.31 -30.56 -18.59
CA GLU A 84 8.16 -31.16 -17.26
C GLU A 84 9.24 -30.64 -16.32
N ALA A 85 10.49 -30.59 -16.77
CA ALA A 85 11.61 -30.07 -15.99
C ALA A 85 11.45 -28.56 -15.64
N ILE A 86 10.84 -27.80 -16.54
CA ILE A 86 10.60 -26.36 -16.36
C ILE A 86 9.43 -26.08 -15.39
N ALA A 87 8.43 -26.98 -15.31
CA ALA A 87 7.27 -26.81 -14.44
C ALA A 87 7.66 -26.77 -12.95
N ASP A 88 8.59 -27.62 -12.52
CA ASP A 88 9.06 -27.68 -11.13
C ASP A 88 10.31 -26.82 -10.87
N GLY A 89 10.86 -26.21 -11.93
CA GLY A 89 12.16 -25.55 -11.89
C GLY A 89 12.26 -24.36 -10.93
N ALA A 90 11.15 -23.66 -10.67
CA ALA A 90 11.12 -22.54 -9.73
C ALA A 90 11.43 -23.01 -8.31
N ASN A 91 10.75 -24.07 -7.86
CA ASN A 91 10.95 -24.66 -6.53
C ASN A 91 12.35 -25.26 -6.38
N ALA A 92 12.87 -25.90 -7.43
CA ALA A 92 14.23 -26.44 -7.45
C ALA A 92 15.28 -25.33 -7.31
N LEU A 93 15.16 -24.24 -8.09
CA LEU A 93 16.05 -23.08 -8.00
C LEU A 93 16.02 -22.50 -6.59
N ILE A 94 14.84 -22.22 -6.04
CA ILE A 94 14.69 -21.61 -4.71
C ILE A 94 15.34 -22.49 -3.62
N SER A 95 15.30 -23.81 -3.78
CA SER A 95 15.82 -24.73 -2.75
C SER A 95 17.32 -24.98 -2.86
N ALA A 96 17.89 -24.92 -4.06
CA ALA A 96 19.25 -25.42 -4.32
C ALA A 96 20.23 -24.39 -4.92
N CYS A 97 19.76 -23.21 -5.37
CA CYS A 97 20.65 -22.24 -5.98
C CYS A 97 21.60 -21.61 -4.94
N LEU A 98 22.69 -21.04 -5.43
CA LEU A 98 23.60 -20.19 -4.65
C LEU A 98 22.88 -18.93 -4.15
N ASP A 99 23.43 -18.31 -3.10
CA ASP A 99 22.83 -17.12 -2.47
C ASP A 99 22.88 -15.90 -3.39
N GLU A 100 23.90 -15.78 -4.25
CA GLU A 100 24.02 -14.71 -5.23
C GLU A 100 22.96 -14.84 -6.32
N THR A 101 22.69 -16.07 -6.80
CA THR A 101 21.59 -16.36 -7.74
C THR A 101 20.23 -16.07 -7.09
N PHE A 102 20.08 -16.43 -5.81
CA PHE A 102 18.86 -16.17 -5.04
C PHE A 102 18.60 -14.65 -4.88
N ALA A 103 19.64 -13.89 -4.51
CA ALA A 103 19.56 -12.45 -4.39
C ALA A 103 19.31 -11.76 -5.74
N ALA A 104 19.92 -12.24 -6.83
CA ALA A 104 19.67 -11.77 -8.18
C ALA A 104 18.20 -11.99 -8.60
N LEU A 105 17.64 -13.17 -8.30
CA LEU A 105 16.24 -13.49 -8.55
C LEU A 105 15.31 -12.53 -7.80
N LEU A 106 15.52 -12.36 -6.49
CA LEU A 106 14.72 -11.43 -5.68
C LEU A 106 14.82 -9.99 -6.20
N ARG A 107 16.02 -9.55 -6.59
CA ARG A 107 16.22 -8.21 -7.16
C ARG A 107 15.48 -8.03 -8.50
N ALA A 108 15.51 -9.03 -9.37
CA ALA A 108 14.77 -9.01 -10.63
C ALA A 108 13.24 -8.96 -10.42
N ILE A 109 12.72 -9.69 -9.41
CA ILE A 109 11.31 -9.59 -9.00
C ILE A 109 11.00 -8.20 -8.47
N ALA A 110 11.86 -7.62 -7.61
CA ALA A 110 11.69 -6.27 -7.06
C ALA A 110 11.65 -5.19 -8.14
N MET A 111 12.41 -5.38 -9.22
CA MET A 111 12.44 -4.49 -10.39
C MET A 111 11.29 -4.74 -11.37
N GLY A 112 10.43 -5.73 -11.14
CA GLY A 112 9.33 -6.09 -12.03
C GLY A 112 9.78 -6.74 -13.35
N GLN A 113 11.02 -7.24 -13.40
CA GLN A 113 11.59 -7.89 -14.59
C GLN A 113 11.14 -9.35 -14.70
N ILE A 114 10.77 -9.98 -13.59
CA ILE A 114 10.18 -11.31 -13.49
C ILE A 114 8.74 -11.18 -12.97
N GLY A 115 7.85 -12.03 -13.46
CA GLY A 115 6.42 -11.95 -13.21
C GLY A 115 6.05 -12.51 -11.85
N PRO A 116 4.75 -12.52 -11.52
CA PRO A 116 4.27 -13.27 -10.39
C PRO A 116 4.72 -14.73 -10.49
N LEU A 117 5.05 -15.31 -9.35
CA LEU A 117 5.39 -16.72 -9.23
C LEU A 117 4.23 -17.46 -8.57
N PRO A 118 4.13 -18.78 -8.79
CA PRO A 118 3.20 -19.63 -8.07
C PRO A 118 3.29 -19.44 -6.54
N ALA A 119 2.13 -19.51 -5.86
CA ALA A 119 2.03 -19.18 -4.44
C ALA A 119 2.91 -20.04 -3.53
N ASP A 120 3.15 -21.31 -3.89
CA ASP A 120 4.05 -22.22 -3.20
C ASP A 120 5.53 -21.81 -3.36
N ALA A 121 5.93 -21.39 -4.56
CA ALA A 121 7.26 -20.82 -4.82
C ALA A 121 7.45 -19.51 -4.03
N VAL A 122 6.43 -18.65 -3.97
CA VAL A 122 6.44 -17.41 -3.16
C VAL A 122 6.65 -17.72 -1.68
N ALA A 123 5.93 -18.70 -1.12
CA ALA A 123 6.09 -19.09 0.28
C ALA A 123 7.53 -19.54 0.56
N ARG A 124 8.11 -20.39 -0.30
CA ARG A 124 9.49 -20.86 -0.18
C ARG A 124 10.52 -19.73 -0.31
N LEU A 125 10.30 -18.77 -1.22
CA LEU A 125 11.16 -17.58 -1.34
C LEU A 125 11.19 -16.83 -0.02
N VAL A 126 10.02 -16.51 0.54
CA VAL A 126 9.91 -15.76 1.81
C VAL A 126 10.57 -16.52 2.96
N ASP A 127 10.39 -17.83 3.05
CA ASP A 127 10.99 -18.66 4.09
C ASP A 127 12.51 -18.76 3.94
N ARG A 128 13.03 -18.98 2.72
CA ARG A 128 14.47 -18.95 2.48
C ARG A 128 15.06 -17.59 2.80
N THR A 129 14.39 -16.49 2.43
CA THR A 129 14.85 -15.14 2.79
C THR A 129 14.91 -14.96 4.30
N ARG A 130 13.93 -15.44 5.07
CA ARG A 130 13.99 -15.38 6.54
C ARG A 130 15.20 -16.11 7.11
N ALA A 131 15.59 -17.24 6.50
CA ALA A 131 16.69 -18.07 6.96
C ALA A 131 18.08 -17.51 6.58
N THR A 132 18.18 -16.80 5.45
CA THR A 132 19.47 -16.41 4.84
C THR A 132 19.77 -14.91 4.91
N ALA A 133 18.76 -14.05 5.02
CA ALA A 133 18.94 -12.61 5.01
C ALA A 133 19.55 -12.08 6.31
N ALA A 134 20.43 -11.08 6.19
CA ALA A 134 20.96 -10.37 7.36
C ALA A 134 19.86 -9.48 7.97
N PRO A 135 19.61 -9.55 9.30
CA PRO A 135 18.65 -8.66 9.94
C PRO A 135 19.18 -7.21 9.96
N LEU A 136 18.31 -6.24 9.66
CA LEU A 136 18.66 -4.83 9.76
C LEU A 136 18.72 -4.37 11.23
N PRO A 137 19.63 -3.44 11.59
CA PRO A 137 20.66 -2.82 10.73
C PRO A 137 21.75 -3.84 10.34
N ALA A 138 22.17 -3.78 9.07
CA ALA A 138 23.12 -4.74 8.49
C ALA A 138 24.25 -4.02 7.77
N HIS A 139 25.41 -4.67 7.76
CA HIS A 139 26.61 -4.24 7.07
C HIS A 139 27.15 -5.37 6.20
N TYR A 140 27.40 -5.08 4.93
CA TYR A 140 28.21 -5.89 4.03
C TYR A 140 29.57 -5.21 3.81
N THR A 141 30.33 -5.70 2.84
CA THR A 141 31.65 -5.16 2.50
C THR A 141 31.54 -3.68 2.13
N ARG A 142 30.61 -3.35 1.22
CA ARG A 142 30.53 -2.05 0.55
C ARG A 142 29.27 -1.25 0.87
N ILE A 143 28.35 -1.83 1.64
CA ILE A 143 27.04 -1.25 1.91
C ILE A 143 26.62 -1.45 3.36
N ALA A 144 25.98 -0.43 3.92
CA ALA A 144 25.29 -0.49 5.20
C ALA A 144 23.88 0.03 5.03
N ALA A 145 22.91 -0.60 5.70
CA ALA A 145 21.56 -0.07 5.72
C ALA A 145 20.85 -0.36 7.04
N ALA A 146 19.85 0.46 7.32
CA ALA A 146 18.89 0.20 8.38
C ALA A 146 17.48 0.60 7.96
N ALA A 147 16.51 0.16 8.77
CA ALA A 147 15.15 0.64 8.75
C ALA A 147 14.84 1.21 10.14
N ASP A 148 14.69 2.53 10.22
CA ASP A 148 14.35 3.23 11.46
C ASP A 148 12.89 3.00 11.83
N LYS A 149 12.04 2.86 10.81
CA LYS A 149 10.61 2.58 10.95
C LYS A 149 10.17 1.68 9.81
N ALA A 150 9.54 0.56 10.11
CA ALA A 150 8.98 -0.33 9.10
C ALA A 150 7.61 -0.80 9.57
N MET A 151 6.54 -0.31 8.95
CA MET A 151 5.17 -0.57 9.42
C MET A 151 4.26 -1.10 8.32
N VAL A 152 3.25 -1.84 8.75
CA VAL A 152 2.16 -2.33 7.90
C VAL A 152 0.82 -2.18 8.62
N ALA A 153 -0.18 -1.66 7.91
CA ALA A 153 -1.56 -1.54 8.36
C ALA A 153 -2.32 -2.84 8.12
N PRO A 154 -3.41 -3.11 8.87
CA PRO A 154 -4.28 -4.26 8.62
C PRO A 154 -4.79 -4.32 7.16
N GLY A 155 -5.04 -3.17 6.55
CA GLY A 155 -5.45 -3.06 5.14
C GLY A 155 -4.38 -3.43 4.09
N GLY A 156 -3.15 -3.75 4.51
CA GLY A 156 -2.06 -4.22 3.64
C GLY A 156 -1.10 -3.13 3.15
N HIS A 157 -1.35 -1.85 3.43
CA HIS A 157 -0.42 -0.76 3.11
C HIS A 157 0.69 -0.69 4.12
N GLY A 158 1.86 -0.30 3.68
CA GLY A 158 2.94 0.00 4.60
C GLY A 158 3.80 1.16 4.18
N PHE A 159 4.58 1.58 5.17
CA PHE A 159 5.47 2.71 5.09
C PHE A 159 6.77 2.37 5.81
N VAL A 160 7.87 2.72 5.17
CA VAL A 160 9.21 2.48 5.70
C VAL A 160 10.01 3.78 5.65
N LEU A 161 10.79 4.01 6.69
CA LEU A 161 11.85 5.00 6.77
C LEU A 161 13.14 4.30 7.15
N GLY A 162 14.25 4.69 6.53
CA GLY A 162 15.55 4.19 6.88
C GLY A 162 16.66 4.96 6.19
N TRP A 163 17.82 4.33 6.13
CA TRP A 163 19.00 4.88 5.47
C TRP A 163 19.82 3.79 4.81
N VAL A 164 20.56 4.17 3.79
CA VAL A 164 21.49 3.31 3.07
C VAL A 164 22.77 4.09 2.77
N LEU A 165 23.91 3.51 3.10
CA LEU A 165 25.24 4.06 2.86
C LEU A 165 26.00 3.12 1.92
N THR A 166 26.68 3.69 0.93
CA THR A 166 27.45 2.94 -0.06
C THR A 166 28.89 3.46 -0.09
N ASP A 167 29.88 2.60 -0.30
CA ASP A 167 31.28 3.04 -0.42
C ASP A 167 31.56 3.69 -1.79
N ASP A 168 30.93 3.19 -2.86
CA ASP A 168 30.92 3.74 -4.21
C ASP A 168 29.60 4.46 -4.51
N ALA A 169 29.70 5.61 -5.18
CA ALA A 169 28.55 6.34 -5.75
C ALA A 169 27.90 5.64 -6.97
N ALA A 170 28.26 4.39 -7.28
CA ALA A 170 27.87 3.71 -8.51
C ALA A 170 26.40 3.21 -8.51
N ASP A 171 25.48 4.11 -8.87
CA ASP A 171 24.27 3.99 -9.72
C ASP A 171 23.50 2.66 -9.81
N ALA A 172 23.28 1.97 -8.70
CA ALA A 172 22.24 0.94 -8.64
C ALA A 172 21.16 1.33 -7.63
N PRO A 173 19.88 1.42 -8.03
CA PRO A 173 18.83 1.80 -7.11
C PRO A 173 18.72 0.78 -5.98
N LEU A 174 18.51 1.26 -4.76
CA LEU A 174 18.02 0.42 -3.68
C LEU A 174 16.64 -0.06 -4.09
N VAL A 175 16.46 -1.38 -4.14
CA VAL A 175 15.16 -1.99 -4.39
C VAL A 175 14.77 -2.85 -3.23
N GLY A 176 13.48 -3.12 -3.10
CA GLY A 176 12.98 -3.94 -2.02
C GLY A 176 11.72 -4.68 -2.38
N LEU A 177 11.44 -5.68 -1.56
CA LEU A 177 10.23 -6.49 -1.58
C LEU A 177 9.58 -6.47 -0.20
N VAL A 178 8.28 -6.69 -0.16
CA VAL A 178 7.61 -7.09 1.09
C VAL A 178 7.01 -8.47 0.89
N GLY A 179 7.26 -9.35 1.87
CA GLY A 179 6.73 -10.71 1.88
C GLY A 179 5.95 -11.02 3.14
N ASP A 180 4.79 -11.67 3.01
CA ASP A 180 3.94 -12.14 4.13
C ASP A 180 3.75 -13.67 4.18
N GLY A 181 4.53 -14.39 3.36
CA GLY A 181 4.50 -15.86 3.23
C GLY A 181 3.48 -16.35 2.20
N THR A 182 2.61 -15.49 1.68
CA THR A 182 1.68 -15.81 0.57
C THR A 182 1.82 -14.88 -0.61
N SER A 183 2.38 -13.72 -0.38
CA SER A 183 2.61 -12.70 -1.39
C SER A 183 4.02 -12.15 -1.24
N LEU A 184 4.56 -11.69 -2.36
CA LEU A 184 5.83 -11.01 -2.46
C LEU A 184 5.61 -9.84 -3.44
N VAL A 185 5.70 -8.61 -2.94
CA VAL A 185 5.36 -7.41 -3.71
C VAL A 185 6.54 -6.44 -3.80
N PRO A 186 6.78 -5.79 -4.95
CA PRO A 186 7.72 -4.70 -5.07
C PRO A 186 7.43 -3.56 -4.11
N VAL A 187 8.49 -2.99 -3.54
CA VAL A 187 8.45 -1.79 -2.71
C VAL A 187 8.88 -0.60 -3.56
N ALA A 188 8.12 0.48 -3.52
CA ALA A 188 8.52 1.73 -4.12
C ALA A 188 9.41 2.50 -3.13
N ILE A 189 10.71 2.51 -3.41
CA ILE A 189 11.73 3.16 -2.57
C ILE A 189 12.14 4.47 -3.25
N ASN A 190 12.16 5.55 -2.47
CA ASN A 190 12.76 6.81 -2.85
C ASN A 190 14.00 7.03 -1.98
N THR A 191 15.19 6.76 -2.53
CA THR A 191 16.48 7.04 -1.90
C THR A 191 16.83 8.51 -2.04
N GLY A 192 17.72 9.06 -1.21
CA GLY A 192 18.09 10.47 -1.33
C GLY A 192 17.04 11.42 -0.74
N SER A 193 16.03 10.90 -0.04
CA SER A 193 14.80 11.65 0.26
C SER A 193 14.77 12.25 1.66
N ILE A 194 15.71 11.87 2.52
CA ILE A 194 15.74 12.29 3.92
C ILE A 194 17.18 12.67 4.26
N GLU A 195 17.33 13.85 4.85
CA GLU A 195 18.62 14.33 5.35
C GLU A 195 19.08 13.51 6.54
N ARG A 196 20.37 13.13 6.55
CA ARG A 196 20.97 12.22 7.54
C ARG A 196 22.33 12.71 8.02
N ALA A 197 22.37 13.95 8.51
CA ALA A 197 23.58 14.53 9.09
C ALA A 197 24.10 13.74 10.32
N ASP A 198 23.22 13.00 11.01
CA ASP A 198 23.57 12.10 12.11
C ASP A 198 24.48 10.94 11.68
N LEU A 199 24.53 10.60 10.39
CA LEU A 199 25.38 9.56 9.84
C LEU A 199 26.82 10.02 9.56
N ALA A 200 27.19 11.26 9.89
CA ALA A 200 28.53 11.82 9.64
C ALA A 200 29.68 10.95 10.17
N GLY A 201 29.47 10.22 11.28
CA GLY A 201 30.47 9.30 11.84
C GLY A 201 30.82 8.10 10.96
N TYR A 202 30.01 7.80 9.93
CA TYR A 202 30.27 6.73 8.96
C TYR A 202 31.14 7.16 7.77
N GLY A 203 31.47 8.46 7.67
CA GLY A 203 32.13 9.05 6.50
C GLY A 203 33.55 8.55 6.21
N GLU A 204 34.21 7.89 7.16
CA GLU A 204 35.52 7.26 6.92
C GLU A 204 35.42 6.00 6.04
N ARG A 205 34.25 5.34 6.04
CA ARG A 205 34.05 4.06 5.34
C ARG A 205 33.09 4.16 4.15
N TYR A 206 32.17 5.12 4.16
CA TYR A 206 31.14 5.25 3.14
C TYR A 206 31.09 6.66 2.57
N SER A 207 30.66 6.76 1.32
CA SER A 207 30.37 8.03 0.67
C SER A 207 29.08 8.62 1.25
N LEU A 208 29.20 9.78 1.90
CA LEU A 208 28.05 10.51 2.46
C LEU A 208 27.61 11.62 1.53
N THR A 209 26.32 11.64 1.21
CA THR A 209 25.71 12.74 0.44
C THR A 209 25.03 13.77 1.34
N GLY A 210 24.76 13.42 2.60
CA GLY A 210 23.93 14.20 3.52
C GLY A 210 22.44 13.94 3.34
N ALA A 211 22.03 13.29 2.26
CA ALA A 211 20.66 12.88 1.95
C ALA A 211 20.52 11.34 1.94
N ASP A 212 21.29 10.63 2.75
CA ASP A 212 21.44 9.17 2.67
C ASP A 212 20.25 8.37 3.24
N GLY A 213 19.18 9.05 3.63
CA GLY A 213 17.94 8.44 4.04
C GLY A 213 17.01 8.08 2.88
N TYR A 214 16.20 7.06 3.07
CA TYR A 214 15.17 6.64 2.13
C TYR A 214 13.81 6.56 2.81
N GLN A 215 12.77 6.77 2.02
CA GLN A 215 11.41 6.37 2.37
C GLN A 215 10.87 5.36 1.37
N ALA A 216 9.99 4.49 1.84
CA ALA A 216 9.40 3.49 0.98
C ALA A 216 7.93 3.25 1.29
N VAL A 217 7.19 2.88 0.24
CA VAL A 217 5.77 2.56 0.32
C VAL A 217 5.49 1.26 -0.43
N PHE A 218 4.52 0.51 0.09
CA PHE A 218 4.10 -0.74 -0.54
C PHE A 218 2.65 -1.03 -0.21
N ARG A 219 2.09 -1.95 -0.99
CA ARG A 219 0.73 -2.44 -0.82
C ARG A 219 0.71 -3.94 -1.03
N LEU A 220 0.28 -4.67 0.00
CA LEU A 220 -0.02 -6.08 -0.08
C LEU A 220 -1.33 -6.33 -0.84
N PRO A 221 -1.46 -7.49 -1.51
CA PRO A 221 -2.64 -7.81 -2.29
C PRO A 221 -3.89 -8.02 -1.41
N SER A 222 -3.72 -8.46 -0.17
CA SER A 222 -4.81 -8.72 0.77
C SER A 222 -4.57 -7.99 2.08
N ALA A 223 -5.62 -7.95 2.91
CA ALA A 223 -5.48 -7.56 4.31
C ALA A 223 -4.35 -8.38 4.94
N ASN A 224 -3.46 -7.69 5.65
CA ASN A 224 -2.32 -8.34 6.24
C ASN A 224 -2.72 -8.97 7.56
N ASN A 225 -2.88 -10.29 7.58
CA ASN A 225 -3.15 -11.07 8.80
C ASN A 225 -1.94 -11.94 9.24
N ARG A 226 -0.81 -11.84 8.52
CA ARG A 226 0.39 -12.64 8.76
C ARG A 226 1.60 -11.78 9.17
N PRO A 227 2.64 -12.36 9.77
CA PRO A 227 3.91 -11.65 9.93
C PRO A 227 4.48 -11.31 8.55
N ALA A 228 4.63 -10.01 8.28
CA ALA A 228 5.23 -9.51 7.05
C ALA A 228 6.63 -8.98 7.33
N GLN A 229 7.50 -9.03 6.33
CA GLN A 229 8.87 -8.51 6.42
C GLN A 229 9.19 -7.64 5.21
N LEU A 230 9.99 -6.60 5.44
CA LEU A 230 10.66 -5.85 4.40
C LEU A 230 11.95 -6.58 4.05
N ILE A 231 12.20 -6.75 2.76
CA ILE A 231 13.42 -7.31 2.20
C ILE A 231 14.08 -6.19 1.40
N LEU A 232 15.28 -5.76 1.80
CA LEU A 232 16.09 -4.80 1.06
C LEU A 232 17.15 -5.55 0.26
N LEU A 233 17.30 -5.15 -1.00
CA LEU A 233 18.18 -5.80 -1.98
C LEU A 233 19.18 -4.77 -2.50
N PRO A 234 20.12 -4.28 -1.66
CA PRO A 234 21.18 -3.40 -2.12
C PRO A 234 22.14 -4.11 -3.07
N ARG A 235 22.89 -3.34 -3.85
CA ARG A 235 24.01 -3.85 -4.64
C ARG A 235 25.30 -3.72 -3.82
N ASP A 236 26.08 -4.78 -3.69
CA ASP A 236 27.36 -4.82 -2.98
C ASP A 236 28.50 -4.78 -4.02
N GLY A 237 28.72 -3.60 -4.61
CA GLY A 237 29.64 -3.41 -5.73
C GLY A 237 29.05 -3.77 -7.11
N ALA A 238 29.90 -3.93 -8.13
CA ALA A 238 29.42 -4.15 -9.50
C ALA A 238 28.74 -5.51 -9.70
N HIS A 239 29.13 -6.54 -8.93
CA HIS A 239 28.71 -7.93 -9.17
C HIS A 239 28.21 -8.66 -7.92
N GLY A 240 28.14 -7.99 -6.77
CA GLY A 240 27.59 -8.52 -5.53
C GLY A 240 26.18 -8.02 -5.23
N PHE A 241 25.40 -8.81 -4.50
CA PHE A 241 24.08 -8.44 -4.00
C PHE A 241 24.02 -8.62 -2.48
N GLY A 242 23.49 -7.62 -1.79
CA GLY A 242 23.12 -7.75 -0.39
C GLY A 242 21.68 -8.23 -0.25
N LEU A 243 21.40 -8.98 0.81
CA LEU A 243 20.05 -9.45 1.15
C LEU A 243 19.79 -9.18 2.62
N MET A 244 19.02 -8.13 2.89
CA MET A 244 18.73 -7.67 4.26
C MET A 244 17.23 -7.77 4.54
N THR A 245 16.86 -8.01 5.80
CA THR A 245 15.46 -8.11 6.20
C THR A 245 15.15 -7.38 7.50
N THR A 246 13.93 -6.91 7.66
CA THR A 246 13.40 -6.45 8.95
C THR A 246 11.91 -6.81 9.06
N PRO A 247 11.42 -7.24 10.24
CA PRO A 247 10.00 -7.45 10.44
C PRO A 247 9.22 -6.14 10.31
N LEU A 248 8.04 -6.21 9.69
CA LEU A 248 7.11 -5.09 9.64
C LEU A 248 6.28 -5.04 10.91
N VAL A 249 6.33 -3.90 11.60
CA VAL A 249 5.52 -3.65 12.80
C VAL A 249 4.08 -3.38 12.37
N ARG A 250 3.14 -4.16 12.90
CA ARG A 250 1.72 -3.87 12.73
C ARG A 250 1.37 -2.57 13.43
N ALA A 251 0.82 -1.62 12.69
CA ALA A 251 0.39 -0.33 13.23
C ALA A 251 -1.03 -0.02 12.75
N PRO A 252 -1.81 0.78 13.52
CA PRO A 252 -3.08 1.29 13.05
C PRO A 252 -2.93 1.98 11.69
N GLY A 253 -3.92 1.80 10.81
CA GLY A 253 -3.97 2.42 9.49
C GLY A 253 -3.77 3.92 9.56
N THR A 254 -4.30 4.59 10.59
CA THR A 254 -4.12 6.03 10.86
C THR A 254 -2.67 6.42 11.15
N VAL A 255 -1.89 5.58 11.84
CA VAL A 255 -0.49 5.83 12.19
C VAL A 255 0.42 5.66 10.97
N VAL A 256 0.23 4.57 10.21
CA VAL A 256 0.91 4.35 8.92
C VAL A 256 0.65 5.54 8.00
N THR A 257 -0.60 5.96 8.01
CA THR A 257 -1.10 7.05 7.21
C THR A 257 -0.50 8.41 7.53
N ALA A 258 -0.45 8.78 8.80
CA ALA A 258 0.17 10.01 9.25
C ALA A 258 1.67 10.01 8.95
N SER A 259 2.32 8.85 9.07
CA SER A 259 3.75 8.70 8.76
C SER A 259 4.04 8.87 7.28
N LEU A 260 3.21 8.28 6.41
CA LEU A 260 3.26 8.51 4.98
C LEU A 260 3.08 10.00 4.65
N ALA A 261 2.04 10.64 5.20
CA ALA A 261 1.76 12.05 4.94
C ALA A 261 2.94 12.94 5.37
N ALA A 262 3.57 12.65 6.51
CA ALA A 262 4.76 13.36 6.95
C ALA A 262 5.94 13.17 5.97
N GLY A 263 6.18 11.95 5.49
CA GLY A 263 7.24 11.66 4.51
C GLY A 263 7.03 12.35 3.15
N LEU A 264 5.77 12.55 2.73
CA LEU A 264 5.48 13.22 1.47
C LEU A 264 5.71 14.74 1.50
N ARG A 265 5.70 15.39 2.67
CA ARG A 265 5.78 16.87 2.78
C ARG A 265 7.09 17.47 2.24
N GLY A 266 8.17 16.70 2.22
CA GLY A 266 9.48 17.14 1.72
C GLY A 266 9.75 16.79 0.25
N LEU A 267 8.82 16.12 -0.43
CA LEU A 267 9.07 15.63 -1.78
C LEU A 267 8.58 16.59 -2.88
N PRO A 268 9.26 16.60 -4.04
CA PRO A 268 8.68 17.13 -5.27
C PRO A 268 7.32 16.48 -5.56
N ARG A 269 6.37 17.26 -6.09
CA ARG A 269 5.00 16.81 -6.35
C ARG A 269 4.93 15.55 -7.21
N ASP A 270 5.78 15.44 -8.23
CA ASP A 270 5.81 14.29 -9.13
C ASP A 270 6.33 13.02 -8.43
N ALA A 271 7.33 13.16 -7.56
CA ALA A 271 7.83 12.05 -6.75
C ALA A 271 6.77 11.58 -5.74
N ALA A 272 6.08 12.52 -5.09
CA ALA A 272 4.96 12.21 -4.21
C ALA A 272 3.82 11.49 -4.97
N ARG A 273 3.47 11.96 -6.17
CA ARG A 273 2.46 11.33 -7.02
C ARG A 273 2.87 9.93 -7.44
N ALA A 274 4.11 9.73 -7.87
CA ALA A 274 4.63 8.42 -8.25
C ALA A 274 4.59 7.42 -7.09
N LEU A 275 4.94 7.84 -5.87
CA LEU A 275 4.82 7.01 -4.67
C LEU A 275 3.35 6.69 -4.34
N LEU A 276 2.45 7.68 -4.39
CA LEU A 276 1.03 7.47 -4.13
C LEU A 276 0.36 6.55 -5.16
N ALA A 277 0.75 6.62 -6.43
CA ALA A 277 0.27 5.70 -7.46
C ALA A 277 0.58 4.24 -7.14
N ARG A 278 1.67 3.96 -6.41
CA ARG A 278 2.03 2.60 -5.95
C ARG A 278 1.16 2.10 -4.80
N LEU A 279 0.44 3.02 -4.14
CA LEU A 279 -0.55 2.72 -3.12
C LEU A 279 -1.98 2.70 -3.66
N ALA A 280 -2.16 2.94 -4.97
CA ALA A 280 -3.45 3.01 -5.62
C ALA A 280 -4.34 1.84 -5.21
N PRO A 281 -5.61 2.11 -4.86
CA PRO A 281 -6.49 1.06 -4.41
C PRO A 281 -6.89 0.14 -5.55
N ARG A 282 -7.17 -1.12 -5.21
CA ARG A 282 -7.68 -2.07 -6.19
C ARG A 282 -9.02 -1.55 -6.72
N PRO A 283 -9.29 -1.62 -8.03
CA PRO A 283 -10.55 -1.12 -8.58
C PRO A 283 -11.72 -1.68 -7.77
N GLY A 284 -12.62 -0.77 -7.37
CA GLY A 284 -13.86 -1.12 -6.69
C GLY A 284 -14.77 -1.90 -7.63
N ARG A 285 -15.87 -2.41 -7.08
CA ARG A 285 -16.96 -2.90 -7.93
C ARG A 285 -17.69 -1.69 -8.50
N GLU A 286 -18.22 -1.83 -9.71
CA GLU A 286 -19.14 -0.83 -10.23
C GLU A 286 -20.32 -0.69 -9.26
N LEU A 287 -20.72 0.56 -9.01
CA LEU A 287 -21.84 0.83 -8.13
C LEU A 287 -23.11 0.27 -8.77
N ALA A 288 -23.74 -0.71 -8.12
CA ALA A 288 -25.05 -1.17 -8.53
C ALA A 288 -26.07 -0.01 -8.48
N PRO A 289 -27.12 -0.03 -9.31
CA PRO A 289 -28.17 0.99 -9.26
C PRO A 289 -28.66 1.20 -7.83
N LEU A 290 -28.59 2.44 -7.35
CA LEU A 290 -28.91 2.76 -5.97
C LEU A 290 -30.39 2.48 -5.71
N PRO A 291 -30.73 1.76 -4.62
CA PRO A 291 -32.11 1.45 -4.32
C PRO A 291 -32.91 2.73 -3.99
N GLN A 292 -34.23 2.60 -4.03
CA GLN A 292 -35.10 3.60 -3.40
C GLN A 292 -34.92 3.52 -1.88
N VAL A 293 -34.97 4.67 -1.20
CA VAL A 293 -34.86 4.68 0.26
C VAL A 293 -36.18 4.19 0.84
N THR A 294 -36.08 3.31 1.81
CA THR A 294 -37.22 2.77 2.51
C THR A 294 -37.78 3.84 3.46
N ASP A 295 -39.10 4.06 3.48
CA ASP A 295 -39.73 5.05 4.37
C ASP A 295 -39.72 4.64 5.85
N THR A 296 -39.44 3.37 6.14
CA THR A 296 -39.33 2.86 7.52
C THR A 296 -38.02 3.27 8.16
N ARG A 297 -38.09 4.15 9.16
CA ARG A 297 -36.92 4.56 9.96
C ARG A 297 -36.65 3.54 11.06
N ALA A 298 -35.53 2.82 10.95
CA ALA A 298 -35.10 1.83 11.94
C ALA A 298 -34.33 2.42 13.14
N GLY A 299 -34.04 3.72 13.13
CA GLY A 299 -33.20 4.42 14.10
C GLY A 299 -32.10 5.23 13.39
N SER A 300 -31.02 5.52 14.10
CA SER A 300 -29.86 6.23 13.55
C SER A 300 -28.53 5.53 13.83
N ALA A 301 -27.56 5.73 12.94
CA ALA A 301 -26.18 5.35 13.14
C ALA A 301 -25.26 6.59 13.04
N LEU A 302 -24.36 6.75 14.01
CA LEU A 302 -23.31 7.77 13.99
C LEU A 302 -21.97 7.08 13.70
N LEU A 303 -21.48 7.22 12.47
CA LEU A 303 -20.16 6.73 12.06
C LEU A 303 -19.10 7.80 12.37
N LEU A 304 -18.41 7.63 13.49
CA LEU A 304 -17.57 8.67 14.09
C LEU A 304 -16.08 8.31 13.95
N ILE A 305 -15.28 9.15 13.28
CA ILE A 305 -13.82 9.03 13.32
C ILE A 305 -13.32 9.74 14.59
N PRO A 306 -12.76 9.02 15.59
CA PRO A 306 -12.42 9.59 16.89
C PRO A 306 -11.06 10.31 16.85
N ASP A 307 -11.02 11.48 16.20
CA ASP A 307 -9.80 12.27 15.97
C ASP A 307 -9.53 13.37 17.03
N THR A 308 -10.25 13.35 18.15
CA THR A 308 -10.17 14.33 19.25
C THR A 308 -9.83 13.70 20.60
N GLU A 309 -9.61 14.52 21.63
CA GLU A 309 -9.37 14.02 22.99
C GLU A 309 -10.61 13.31 23.56
N PRO A 310 -10.47 12.32 24.47
CA PRO A 310 -11.61 11.63 25.07
C PRO A 310 -12.67 12.56 25.68
N ARG A 311 -12.27 13.70 26.25
CA ARG A 311 -13.20 14.70 26.79
C ARG A 311 -14.08 15.33 25.70
N GLU A 312 -13.50 15.66 24.55
CA GLU A 312 -14.20 16.25 23.40
C GLU A 312 -15.09 15.20 22.73
N LEU A 313 -14.64 13.94 22.67
CA LEU A 313 -15.44 12.81 22.20
C LEU A 313 -16.69 12.56 23.05
N ARG A 314 -16.73 12.99 24.33
CA ARG A 314 -17.95 12.94 25.13
C ARG A 314 -18.96 14.00 24.68
N ASP A 315 -18.50 15.21 24.40
CA ASP A 315 -19.39 16.34 24.13
C ASP A 315 -20.03 16.26 22.74
N ILE A 316 -19.35 15.64 21.77
CA ILE A 316 -19.85 15.52 20.40
C ILE A 316 -21.15 14.70 20.31
N PRO A 317 -21.24 13.45 20.82
CA PRO A 317 -22.50 12.75 20.86
C PRO A 317 -23.53 13.47 21.73
N ARG A 318 -23.16 14.10 22.84
CA ARG A 318 -24.13 14.86 23.66
C ARG A 318 -24.82 15.96 22.87
N TRP A 319 -24.07 16.62 22.00
CA TRP A 319 -24.60 17.65 21.13
C TRP A 319 -25.38 17.07 19.93
N LEU A 320 -24.93 15.96 19.33
CA LEU A 320 -25.55 15.38 18.14
C LEU A 320 -26.79 14.50 18.41
N LEU A 321 -26.79 13.72 19.50
CA LEU A 321 -27.82 12.74 19.80
C LEU A 321 -29.25 13.33 19.83
N PRO A 322 -29.49 14.55 20.35
CA PRO A 322 -30.81 15.19 20.28
C PRO A 322 -31.32 15.44 18.86
N HIS A 323 -30.45 15.45 17.85
CA HIS A 323 -30.77 15.70 16.45
C HIS A 323 -30.91 14.43 15.61
N LEU A 324 -30.70 13.25 16.22
CA LEU A 324 -30.78 11.95 15.55
C LEU A 324 -31.99 11.15 16.07
N PRO A 325 -32.79 10.53 15.19
CA PRO A 325 -33.85 9.62 15.60
C PRO A 325 -33.34 8.46 16.48
N PRO A 326 -33.91 8.22 17.68
CA PRO A 326 -33.58 7.04 18.47
C PRO A 326 -34.21 5.77 17.85
N PRO A 327 -33.64 4.56 18.11
CA PRO A 327 -32.40 4.32 18.84
C PRO A 327 -31.15 4.76 18.05
N VAL A 328 -30.09 5.17 18.75
CA VAL A 328 -28.84 5.61 18.11
C VAL A 328 -27.70 4.62 18.35
N THR A 329 -27.08 4.15 17.28
CA THR A 329 -25.89 3.31 17.32
C THR A 329 -24.65 4.14 16.94
N VAL A 330 -23.69 4.27 17.84
CA VAL A 330 -22.40 4.90 17.55
C VAL A 330 -21.41 3.83 17.09
N VAL A 331 -20.89 4.01 15.88
CA VAL A 331 -19.87 3.14 15.27
C VAL A 331 -18.55 3.93 15.18
N PRO A 332 -17.57 3.64 16.05
CA PRO A 332 -16.26 4.27 15.97
C PRO A 332 -15.51 3.78 14.73
N LEU A 333 -15.10 4.70 13.84
CA LEU A 333 -14.34 4.41 12.64
C LEU A 333 -12.84 4.50 12.93
N SER A 334 -12.28 3.47 13.57
CA SER A 334 -10.87 3.35 13.91
C SER A 334 -10.43 1.89 13.99
N ASP A 335 -9.12 1.61 13.91
CA ASP A 335 -8.61 0.24 14.10
C ASP A 335 -8.75 -0.23 15.56
N ALA A 336 -8.66 0.71 16.50
CA ALA A 336 -8.85 0.47 17.92
C ALA A 336 -9.45 1.72 18.58
N LEU A 337 -10.21 1.52 19.65
CA LEU A 337 -10.76 2.60 20.47
C LEU A 337 -10.16 2.53 21.87
N PRO A 338 -9.37 3.53 22.31
CA PRO A 338 -8.81 3.57 23.65
C PRO A 338 -9.90 3.49 24.73
N ALA A 339 -9.60 2.85 25.87
CA ALA A 339 -10.56 2.66 26.95
C ALA A 339 -11.20 3.97 27.44
N ALA A 340 -10.40 5.05 27.54
CA ALA A 340 -10.89 6.37 27.91
C ALA A 340 -11.89 6.95 26.89
N ALA A 341 -11.62 6.79 25.59
CA ALA A 341 -12.53 7.23 24.53
C ALA A 341 -13.82 6.39 24.52
N ALA A 342 -13.72 5.08 24.72
CA ALA A 342 -14.89 4.20 24.86
C ALA A 342 -15.74 4.57 26.08
N ALA A 343 -15.12 4.89 27.22
CA ALA A 343 -15.83 5.34 28.40
C ALA A 343 -16.54 6.69 28.17
N ALA A 344 -15.89 7.63 27.49
CA ALA A 344 -16.46 8.92 27.13
C ALA A 344 -17.70 8.78 26.23
N LEU A 345 -17.62 7.96 25.18
CA LEU A 345 -18.76 7.69 24.28
C LEU A 345 -19.91 7.00 25.01
N ARG A 346 -19.63 6.00 25.86
CA ARG A 346 -20.66 5.34 26.67
C ARG A 346 -21.33 6.29 27.65
N ALA A 347 -20.57 7.17 28.30
CA ALA A 347 -21.12 8.18 29.20
C ALA A 347 -22.05 9.14 28.43
N ALA A 348 -21.64 9.60 27.25
CA ALA A 348 -22.46 10.45 26.40
C ALA A 348 -23.77 9.78 25.99
N LEU A 349 -23.73 8.49 25.65
CA LEU A 349 -24.93 7.69 25.31
C LEU A 349 -25.84 7.47 26.52
N ALA A 350 -25.28 7.22 27.70
CA ALA A 350 -26.05 7.05 28.94
C ALA A 350 -26.79 8.34 29.35
N GLU A 351 -26.22 9.51 29.05
CA GLU A 351 -26.89 10.80 29.25
C GLU A 351 -28.01 11.05 28.24
N GLY A 352 -27.87 10.52 27.01
CA GLY A 352 -28.84 10.64 25.93
C GLY A 352 -30.00 9.65 26.05
N ARG A 353 -30.96 9.89 26.96
CA ARG A 353 -32.28 9.21 27.06
C ARG A 353 -32.33 7.67 26.97
N GLY A 354 -31.20 6.95 27.10
CA GLY A 354 -31.16 5.49 27.33
C GLY A 354 -31.20 4.58 26.08
N ASP A 355 -31.51 5.09 24.89
CA ASP A 355 -31.68 4.28 23.67
C ASP A 355 -30.44 4.25 22.77
N GLY A 356 -29.26 4.48 23.35
CA GLY A 356 -27.98 4.58 22.67
C GLY A 356 -27.10 3.32 22.82
N THR A 357 -26.46 2.86 21.75
CA THR A 357 -25.52 1.73 21.77
C THR A 357 -24.17 2.11 21.18
N LEU A 358 -23.09 1.56 21.73
CA LEU A 358 -21.73 1.70 21.20
C LEU A 358 -21.29 0.35 20.64
N THR A 359 -20.97 0.30 19.34
CA THR A 359 -20.44 -0.93 18.72
C THR A 359 -18.94 -1.09 18.99
N PRO A 360 -18.37 -2.28 18.73
CA PRO A 360 -16.94 -2.40 18.50
C PRO A 360 -16.46 -1.43 17.41
N PRO A 361 -15.20 -0.97 17.47
CA PRO A 361 -14.64 -0.11 16.43
C PRO A 361 -14.60 -0.85 15.08
N CYS A 362 -14.84 -0.12 14.00
CA CYS A 362 -14.80 -0.58 12.62
C CYS A 362 -13.58 0.03 11.93
N ALA A 363 -12.61 -0.80 11.55
CA ALA A 363 -11.43 -0.34 10.83
C ALA A 363 -11.79 0.10 9.41
N ALA A 364 -10.97 0.98 8.81
CA ALA A 364 -11.18 1.43 7.44
C ALA A 364 -11.21 0.28 6.42
N ALA A 365 -10.49 -0.82 6.70
CA ALA A 365 -10.44 -2.01 5.88
C ALA A 365 -11.75 -2.81 5.90
N ASP A 366 -12.51 -2.73 6.99
CA ASP A 366 -13.74 -3.51 7.23
C ASP A 366 -15.00 -2.70 6.87
N LEU A 367 -14.85 -1.40 6.59
CA LEU A 367 -15.97 -0.53 6.24
C LEU A 367 -16.80 -1.01 5.04
N PRO A 368 -16.23 -1.61 3.97
CA PRO A 368 -17.01 -2.19 2.88
C PRO A 368 -17.97 -3.31 3.31
N ASP A 369 -17.68 -3.96 4.44
CA ASP A 369 -18.46 -5.06 5.01
C ASP A 369 -19.35 -4.59 6.18
N LEU A 370 -19.44 -3.27 6.42
CA LEU A 370 -20.31 -2.69 7.46
C LEU A 370 -21.78 -2.83 7.07
N HIS A 371 -22.53 -3.61 7.86
CA HIS A 371 -23.97 -3.79 7.68
C HIS A 371 -24.77 -2.97 8.70
N LEU A 372 -25.59 -2.06 8.20
CA LEU A 372 -26.58 -1.31 8.98
C LEU A 372 -27.99 -1.78 8.58
N PRO A 373 -28.97 -1.78 9.50
CA PRO A 373 -30.36 -2.10 9.15
C PRO A 373 -30.86 -1.18 8.02
N PRO A 374 -31.65 -1.69 7.05
CA PRO A 374 -32.27 -0.85 6.02
C PRO A 374 -33.08 0.31 6.60
N GLY A 375 -33.06 1.46 5.94
CA GLY A 375 -33.75 2.68 6.40
C GLY A 375 -33.19 3.32 7.68
N THR A 376 -31.98 2.96 8.10
CA THR A 376 -31.29 3.62 9.23
C THR A 376 -30.76 4.97 8.77
N GLU A 377 -31.02 6.04 9.54
CA GLU A 377 -30.44 7.34 9.25
C GLU A 377 -28.97 7.37 9.69
N VAL A 378 -28.06 7.67 8.77
CA VAL A 378 -26.62 7.68 9.02
C VAL A 378 -26.10 9.10 9.05
N ALA A 379 -25.43 9.46 10.13
CA ALA A 379 -24.54 10.62 10.22
C ALA A 379 -23.09 10.14 10.25
N ALA A 380 -22.20 10.74 9.47
CA ALA A 380 -20.81 10.32 9.39
C ALA A 380 -19.84 11.50 9.30
N GLY A 381 -18.66 11.36 9.89
CA GLY A 381 -17.59 12.37 9.79
C GLY A 381 -16.53 12.21 10.86
N SER A 382 -15.52 13.08 10.82
CA SER A 382 -14.58 13.19 11.93
C SER A 382 -15.21 13.89 13.13
N ALA A 383 -14.75 13.56 14.32
CA ALA A 383 -15.25 14.16 15.56
C ALA A 383 -15.11 15.69 15.50
N ALA A 384 -13.96 16.19 15.06
CA ALA A 384 -13.73 17.62 14.85
C ALA A 384 -14.68 18.25 13.82
N ALA A 385 -14.94 17.58 12.68
CA ALA A 385 -15.83 18.07 11.64
C ALA A 385 -17.30 18.08 12.08
N LEU A 386 -17.75 17.00 12.72
CA LEU A 386 -19.10 16.87 13.26
C LEU A 386 -19.42 17.92 14.32
N PHE A 387 -18.44 18.28 15.17
CA PHE A 387 -18.59 19.31 16.17
C PHE A 387 -18.73 20.72 15.57
N GLN A 388 -17.88 21.05 14.60
CA GLN A 388 -17.75 22.43 14.09
C GLN A 388 -18.67 22.75 12.91
N LEU A 389 -18.96 21.75 12.06
CA LEU A 389 -19.83 21.93 10.90
C LEU A 389 -21.27 21.54 11.21
N GLY A 390 -21.47 20.55 12.08
CA GLY A 390 -22.78 19.99 12.36
C GLY A 390 -23.26 19.00 11.30
N LEU A 391 -24.57 18.73 11.32
CA LEU A 391 -25.21 17.82 10.38
C LEU A 391 -25.87 18.61 9.25
N PRO A 392 -25.67 18.22 7.97
CA PRO A 392 -26.40 18.83 6.87
C PRO A 392 -27.90 18.52 6.97
N PRO A 393 -28.77 19.38 6.41
CA PRO A 393 -30.16 19.01 6.16
C PRO A 393 -30.20 17.89 5.11
N ALA A 394 -30.87 16.78 5.43
CA ALA A 394 -31.04 15.68 4.48
C ALA A 394 -32.47 15.66 3.94
N ALA A 395 -32.60 15.67 2.61
CA ALA A 395 -33.88 15.43 1.94
C ALA A 395 -34.19 13.91 1.90
N PRO A 396 -35.48 13.52 1.85
CA PRO A 396 -35.85 12.14 1.62
C PRO A 396 -35.23 11.65 0.32
N ASN A 397 -34.66 10.43 0.30
CA ASN A 397 -34.00 9.82 -0.86
C ASN A 397 -32.68 10.43 -1.33
N MET A 398 -32.14 11.45 -0.66
CA MET A 398 -30.85 12.08 -1.00
C MET A 398 -29.86 11.96 0.15
N ALA A 399 -28.58 11.83 -0.18
CA ALA A 399 -27.50 12.11 0.75
C ALA A 399 -27.21 13.61 0.75
N ALA A 400 -26.72 14.12 1.88
CA ALA A 400 -26.25 15.49 2.01
C ALA A 400 -24.85 15.52 2.64
N ALA A 401 -23.97 16.36 2.10
CA ALA A 401 -22.65 16.63 2.63
C ALA A 401 -22.53 18.11 3.03
N LEU A 402 -21.90 18.38 4.18
CA LEU A 402 -21.49 19.73 4.56
C LEU A 402 -19.96 19.79 4.60
N VAL A 403 -19.39 20.72 3.84
CA VAL A 403 -17.95 20.83 3.64
C VAL A 403 -17.42 22.12 4.27
N HIS A 404 -16.31 22.03 4.97
CA HIS A 404 -15.62 23.21 5.48
C HIS A 404 -15.02 24.03 4.32
N ASN A 405 -15.42 25.29 4.22
CA ASN A 405 -14.90 26.25 3.25
C ASN A 405 -14.25 27.44 3.99
N PRO A 406 -12.96 27.36 4.34
CA PRO A 406 -12.31 28.44 5.06
C PRO A 406 -12.32 29.71 4.21
N LEU A 407 -12.82 30.81 4.81
CA LEU A 407 -12.86 32.16 4.22
C LEU A 407 -13.65 32.29 2.91
N GLY A 408 -14.50 31.32 2.55
CA GLY A 408 -15.23 31.37 1.27
C GLY A 408 -14.32 31.25 0.05
N ALA A 409 -13.12 30.68 0.21
CA ALA A 409 -12.14 30.50 -0.86
C ALA A 409 -12.69 29.63 -2.00
N LEU A 410 -13.62 28.72 -1.69
CA LEU A 410 -14.47 28.08 -2.69
C LEU A 410 -15.61 29.06 -2.98
N SER A 411 -15.50 29.75 -4.12
CA SER A 411 -16.52 30.73 -4.53
C SER A 411 -17.88 30.06 -4.69
N ALA A 412 -18.98 30.80 -4.48
CA ALA A 412 -20.33 30.31 -4.74
C ALA A 412 -20.55 29.88 -6.20
N GLU A 413 -19.66 30.27 -7.13
CA GLU A 413 -19.68 29.88 -8.54
C GLU A 413 -18.87 28.61 -8.83
N THR A 414 -18.04 28.16 -7.89
CA THR A 414 -17.31 26.89 -8.03
C THR A 414 -18.28 25.77 -7.64
N GLU A 415 -18.83 25.07 -8.64
CA GLU A 415 -19.51 23.79 -8.40
C GLU A 415 -18.55 22.86 -7.66
N LEU A 416 -18.70 22.76 -6.34
CA LEU A 416 -17.97 21.81 -5.52
C LEU A 416 -18.26 20.41 -6.04
N ARG A 417 -17.20 19.76 -6.52
CA ARG A 417 -17.29 18.40 -7.02
C ARG A 417 -17.09 17.47 -5.83
N ALA A 418 -17.68 16.28 -5.91
CA ALA A 418 -17.50 15.31 -4.84
C ALA A 418 -16.04 14.85 -4.67
N ALA A 419 -15.20 15.01 -5.72
CA ALA A 419 -13.75 14.84 -5.63
C ALA A 419 -13.10 15.78 -4.59
N ASP A 420 -13.66 16.96 -4.34
CA ASP A 420 -13.13 17.96 -3.41
C ASP A 420 -13.36 17.57 -1.93
N LEU A 421 -14.34 16.69 -1.66
CA LEU A 421 -14.64 16.18 -0.30
C LEU A 421 -13.44 15.52 0.35
N ALA A 422 -12.59 14.94 -0.46
CA ALA A 422 -11.41 14.31 0.02
C ALA A 422 -10.31 15.28 0.47
N GLY A 423 -10.39 16.54 0.03
CA GLY A 423 -9.48 17.62 0.37
C GLY A 423 -9.76 18.27 1.70
N LEU A 424 -10.99 18.14 2.19
CA LEU A 424 -11.59 19.11 3.10
C LEU A 424 -12.30 18.37 4.22
N PRO A 425 -12.31 18.92 5.45
CA PRO A 425 -13.18 18.39 6.49
C PRO A 425 -14.64 18.44 6.05
N PHE A 426 -15.35 17.31 6.20
CA PHE A 426 -16.76 17.22 5.83
C PHE A 426 -17.56 16.36 6.82
N THR A 427 -18.88 16.53 6.79
CA THR A 427 -19.85 15.65 7.44
C THR A 427 -20.85 15.16 6.41
N LEU A 428 -21.38 13.95 6.61
CA LEU A 428 -22.37 13.32 5.74
C LEU A 428 -23.63 12.99 6.54
N ARG A 429 -24.78 13.08 5.87
CA ARG A 429 -26.06 12.57 6.35
C ARG A 429 -26.80 11.87 5.22
N LEU A 430 -27.21 10.61 5.42
CA LEU A 430 -27.83 9.78 4.39
C LEU A 430 -28.55 8.57 4.97
N SER A 431 -29.35 7.85 4.17
CA SER A 431 -29.89 6.54 4.57
C SER A 431 -28.84 5.43 4.41
N SER A 432 -28.88 4.42 5.28
CA SER A 432 -28.13 3.16 5.12
C SER A 432 -28.43 2.44 3.81
N ASP A 433 -29.62 2.64 3.23
CA ASP A 433 -30.00 2.10 1.93
C ASP A 433 -29.11 2.66 0.79
N LEU A 434 -28.62 3.89 0.94
CA LEU A 434 -27.68 4.52 0.02
C LEU A 434 -26.23 4.21 0.39
N LEU A 435 -25.92 4.27 1.68
CA LEU A 435 -24.55 4.07 2.15
C LEU A 435 -24.07 2.64 1.94
N GLY A 436 -24.89 1.63 2.24
CA GLY A 436 -24.50 0.21 2.15
C GLY A 436 -23.97 -0.18 0.76
N PRO A 437 -24.73 0.05 -0.34
CA PRO A 437 -24.25 -0.19 -1.69
C PRO A 437 -23.00 0.63 -2.05
N ALA A 438 -22.93 1.90 -1.62
CA ALA A 438 -21.76 2.75 -1.86
C ALA A 438 -20.49 2.23 -1.16
N LEU A 439 -20.63 1.75 0.08
CA LEU A 439 -19.54 1.11 0.83
C LEU A 439 -19.13 -0.23 0.22
N ALA A 440 -20.08 -1.05 -0.20
CA ALA A 440 -19.82 -2.35 -0.83
C ALA A 440 -19.12 -2.21 -2.20
N ALA A 441 -19.31 -1.09 -2.88
CA ALA A 441 -18.63 -0.75 -4.13
C ALA A 441 -17.20 -0.22 -3.91
N LEU A 442 -16.81 0.11 -2.67
CA LEU A 442 -15.51 0.71 -2.40
C LEU A 442 -14.36 -0.20 -2.83
N PRO A 443 -13.30 0.40 -3.37
CA PRO A 443 -11.99 -0.24 -3.44
C PRO A 443 -11.60 -0.83 -2.08
N ARG A 444 -11.25 -2.12 -2.04
CA ARG A 444 -10.73 -2.72 -0.79
C ARG A 444 -9.36 -2.13 -0.47
N GLY A 445 -9.05 -2.00 0.82
CA GLY A 445 -7.77 -1.46 1.28
C GLY A 445 -7.61 0.02 0.91
N LEU A 446 -8.51 0.87 1.42
CA LEU A 446 -8.29 2.31 1.48
C LEU A 446 -7.51 2.66 2.76
N LEU A 447 -6.74 3.74 2.70
CA LEU A 447 -5.79 4.09 3.77
C LEU A 447 -6.46 4.70 5.02
N SER A 448 -7.70 5.17 4.93
CA SER A 448 -8.40 5.88 6.00
C SER A 448 -9.91 5.81 5.83
N ALA A 449 -10.64 5.76 6.94
CA ALA A 449 -12.11 5.76 6.93
C ALA A 449 -12.69 7.05 6.33
N GLU A 450 -12.06 8.20 6.56
CA GLU A 450 -12.43 9.48 5.93
C GLU A 450 -12.37 9.39 4.39
N GLY A 451 -11.27 8.87 3.84
CA GLY A 451 -11.13 8.62 2.41
C GLY A 451 -12.17 7.63 1.86
N SER A 452 -12.54 6.60 2.64
CA SER A 452 -13.63 5.69 2.26
C SER A 452 -14.98 6.40 2.19
N LEU A 453 -15.29 7.27 3.16
CA LEU A 453 -16.52 8.08 3.15
C LEU A 453 -16.52 9.09 2.00
N ALA A 454 -15.38 9.70 1.68
CA ALA A 454 -15.25 10.65 0.56
C ALA A 454 -15.46 9.96 -0.80
N ILE A 455 -14.91 8.76 -1.00
CA ILE A 455 -15.14 7.97 -2.22
C ILE A 455 -16.60 7.52 -2.30
N ALA A 456 -17.20 7.06 -1.20
CA ALA A 456 -18.62 6.70 -1.17
C ALA A 456 -19.50 7.89 -1.54
N ALA A 457 -19.22 9.08 -1.00
CA ALA A 457 -19.90 10.31 -1.36
C ALA A 457 -19.69 10.68 -2.84
N THR A 458 -18.49 10.48 -3.39
CA THR A 458 -18.20 10.69 -4.82
C THR A 458 -19.05 9.79 -5.71
N SER A 459 -19.19 8.52 -5.35
CA SER A 459 -20.05 7.58 -6.08
C SER A 459 -21.53 7.98 -6.01
N LEU A 460 -22.00 8.47 -4.86
CA LEU A 460 -23.36 8.97 -4.70
C LEU A 460 -23.61 10.24 -5.53
N ALA A 461 -22.64 11.15 -5.61
CA ALA A 461 -22.71 12.35 -6.45
C ALA A 461 -22.76 12.01 -7.93
N ALA A 462 -21.92 11.07 -8.38
CA ALA A 462 -21.93 10.58 -9.77
C ALA A 462 -23.28 9.96 -10.15
N ALA A 463 -23.98 9.37 -9.18
CA ALA A 463 -25.33 8.83 -9.35
C ALA A 463 -26.45 9.88 -9.19
N GLY A 464 -26.13 11.16 -8.97
CA GLY A 464 -27.11 12.23 -8.76
C GLY A 464 -27.87 12.12 -7.42
N ARG A 465 -27.27 11.47 -6.41
CA ARG A 465 -27.89 11.20 -5.10
C ARG A 465 -27.19 11.88 -3.93
N LEU A 466 -26.33 12.88 -4.19
CA LEU A 466 -25.66 13.68 -3.16
C LEU A 466 -25.86 15.17 -3.41
N GLU A 467 -26.32 15.89 -2.39
CA GLU A 467 -26.29 17.34 -2.32
C GLU A 467 -25.07 17.79 -1.50
N ILE A 468 -24.31 18.76 -1.99
CA ILE A 468 -23.12 19.29 -1.31
C ILE A 468 -23.38 20.75 -0.94
N ALA A 469 -23.24 21.07 0.35
CA ALA A 469 -23.31 22.42 0.87
C ALA A 469 -21.98 22.80 1.54
N THR A 470 -21.71 24.11 1.65
CA THR A 470 -20.52 24.63 2.36
C THR A 470 -20.90 25.29 3.68
N ALA A 471 -20.06 25.08 4.69
CA ALA A 471 -20.08 25.85 5.92
C ALA A 471 -18.87 26.80 5.95
N ALA A 472 -19.15 28.10 6.06
CA ALA A 472 -18.15 29.14 6.25
C ALA A 472 -17.81 29.26 7.74
N THR A 473 -16.98 28.35 8.24
CA THR A 473 -16.36 28.48 9.57
C THR A 473 -15.02 29.19 9.41
N THR A 474 -14.80 30.28 10.13
CA THR A 474 -13.59 31.11 9.99
C THR A 474 -12.39 30.53 10.75
N GLU A 475 -12.64 29.81 11.83
CA GLU A 475 -11.62 29.16 12.65
C GLU A 475 -11.97 27.67 12.77
N PHE A 476 -11.44 26.85 11.87
CA PHE A 476 -11.59 25.40 11.95
C PHE A 476 -10.38 24.79 12.63
N TRP A 477 -10.61 24.04 13.71
CA TRP A 477 -9.58 23.26 14.38
C TRP A 477 -9.55 21.85 13.80
N PRO A 478 -8.52 21.50 13.01
CA PRO A 478 -8.39 20.14 12.50
C PRO A 478 -8.17 19.18 13.66
N GLY A 479 -8.93 18.08 13.68
CA GLY A 479 -8.65 16.97 14.59
C GLY A 479 -7.30 16.33 14.27
N ARG A 480 -6.81 15.46 15.15
CA ARG A 480 -5.48 14.81 15.06
C ARG A 480 -5.22 14.11 13.72
N TYR A 481 -6.29 13.73 13.02
CA TYR A 481 -6.26 13.03 11.74
C TYR A 481 -6.88 13.84 10.59
N SER A 482 -7.35 15.06 10.83
CA SER A 482 -7.96 15.93 9.82
C SER A 482 -6.93 16.41 8.79
N GLY A 483 -7.31 16.45 7.50
CA GLY A 483 -6.41 16.86 6.40
C GLY A 483 -5.44 15.77 5.96
N ILE A 484 -5.50 14.58 6.55
CA ILE A 484 -4.84 13.39 6.04
C ILE A 484 -5.47 12.96 4.71
N ALA A 485 -6.79 13.11 4.55
CA ALA A 485 -7.47 12.91 3.27
C ALA A 485 -6.99 13.91 2.19
N ALA A 486 -6.63 15.14 2.58
CA ALA A 486 -6.23 16.20 1.65
C ALA A 486 -4.97 15.90 0.83
N ALA A 487 -4.08 15.07 1.38
CA ALA A 487 -2.88 14.63 0.66
C ALA A 487 -3.13 13.42 -0.28
N ARG A 488 -4.35 12.86 -0.33
CA ARG A 488 -4.54 11.45 -0.73
C ARG A 488 -5.48 11.15 -1.89
N ILE A 489 -6.39 12.05 -2.25
CA ILE A 489 -7.41 11.71 -3.25
C ILE A 489 -7.17 12.43 -4.57
N ASP A 490 -6.56 13.61 -4.59
CA ASP A 490 -6.07 14.23 -5.83
C ASP A 490 -5.13 13.30 -6.62
N ALA A 491 -4.30 12.53 -5.90
CA ALA A 491 -3.39 11.56 -6.52
C ALA A 491 -4.08 10.22 -6.89
N ALA A 492 -5.12 9.81 -6.16
CA ALA A 492 -5.81 8.53 -6.39
C ALA A 492 -6.93 8.65 -7.45
N LEU A 493 -7.66 9.77 -7.49
CA LEU A 493 -8.69 10.04 -8.51
C LEU A 493 -8.09 10.41 -9.87
N GLN A 494 -6.90 11.02 -9.92
CA GLN A 494 -6.18 11.25 -11.18
C GLN A 494 -5.37 10.04 -11.68
N ALA A 495 -5.35 8.93 -10.93
CA ALA A 495 -4.63 7.69 -11.27
C ALA A 495 -5.57 6.52 -11.57
N ALA A 496 -6.88 6.68 -11.36
CA ALA A 496 -7.87 5.80 -11.96
C ALA A 496 -8.04 6.20 -13.43
N PRO A 497 -7.98 5.25 -14.39
CA PRO A 497 -8.17 5.54 -15.80
C PRO A 497 -9.55 6.12 -16.12
#